data_AF-F0Z7J7-F1
#
_entry.id   AF-F0Z7J7-F1
#
_cell.length_a   1.000
_cell.length_b   1.000
_cell.length_c   1.000
_cell.angle_alpha   90.00
_cell.angle_beta   90.00
_cell.angle_gamma   90.00
#
_symmetry.space_group_name_H-M   'P 1'
#
loop_
_entity.id
_entity.type
_entity.pdbx_description
1 polymer ?
#
loop_
_entity_poly.entity_id
_entity_poly.type
_entity_poly.pdbx_seq_one_letter_code
_entity_poly.pdbx_strand_id
1 'polypeptide(L)'
;MNLKNNKNIIPFISKDNAYVGLDNYYLSSKKEGYYYVYIYNITYNNYGLENDEYINIYHLFEPFLKQELRKIKIKGYKITNNIRKAINSPLILVLPNSDSSGPLYYFKILKQLLGYNYSDNFNLFSHVIVYGYSIDYNKFHLDLDLFLTYYKHYKITNHPFKSNSYLNQFVELSSINPYSKFSNEIIKYSKIQFPGIHNSNNNNGANNINCTNIRSLINELKCWGMTSILHININLFIHTSNSNRMLIIEQGCFNYGLYNELFLPTSMCDFIDYNREELELYPFYSHINTQYDDRLVIFSDEKSHLTLFKDNFIPPEIKVNFKDSLAINSILLHYLVTPTFQLRESINKRILETFKKPFIPPCISIHIRHGDKYQENDLFDFKEYYTVLENFYKQNFNNKEYQKIKDIFILTDDESVINQIQFKIKYLKDNPQDIMANFTFNYLDIKRNMYGWHQDSDLDIDKPINDYGSILYAESHIASNCQVFIGTMSSNIGRLIVEMQSLNYHNRKKLKKFISLDINYPEKLSDVPVLKEFSSNK
;
A
#
# COMPACT_ATOMS: atom_id res chain seq x y z
N MET A 1 -42.32 -11.08 -25.32
CA MET A 1 -42.00 -11.21 -23.88
C MET A 1 -40.50 -11.06 -23.71
N ASN A 2 -40.04 -9.91 -23.22
CA ASN A 2 -38.62 -9.64 -22.96
C ASN A 2 -38.18 -10.43 -21.72
N LEU A 3 -37.33 -11.43 -21.90
CA LEU A 3 -36.64 -12.11 -20.81
C LEU A 3 -35.68 -11.12 -20.17
N LYS A 4 -36.08 -10.56 -19.02
CA LYS A 4 -35.20 -9.82 -18.12
C LYS A 4 -34.03 -10.73 -17.74
N ASN A 5 -32.81 -10.22 -17.92
CA ASN A 5 -31.57 -10.80 -17.40
C ASN A 5 -31.63 -10.87 -15.87
N ASN A 6 -32.16 -11.96 -15.33
CA ASN A 6 -31.98 -12.30 -13.92
C ASN A 6 -30.54 -12.78 -13.73
N LYS A 7 -29.68 -11.85 -13.30
CA LYS A 7 -28.33 -12.15 -12.83
C LYS A 7 -28.43 -12.78 -11.45
N ASN A 8 -28.26 -14.10 -11.39
CA ASN A 8 -28.25 -14.84 -10.14
C ASN A 8 -26.90 -14.65 -9.45
N ILE A 9 -26.91 -14.11 -8.22
CA ILE A 9 -25.80 -14.18 -7.28
C ILE A 9 -25.66 -15.65 -6.87
N ILE A 10 -24.49 -16.24 -7.09
CA ILE A 10 -24.21 -17.64 -6.75
C ILE A 10 -23.49 -17.66 -5.40
N PRO A 11 -24.10 -18.12 -4.31
CA PRO A 11 -23.40 -18.34 -3.06
C PRO A 11 -22.49 -19.57 -3.19
N PHE A 12 -21.25 -19.42 -2.73
CA PHE A 12 -20.36 -20.55 -2.47
C PHE A 12 -20.81 -21.20 -1.16
N ILE A 13 -21.01 -22.53 -1.15
CA ILE A 13 -21.18 -23.30 0.09
C ILE A 13 -20.30 -24.55 -0.02
N SER A 14 -19.21 -24.55 0.73
CA SER A 14 -18.36 -25.72 0.90
C SER A 14 -18.89 -26.64 2.00
N LYS A 15 -18.91 -27.96 1.74
CA LYS A 15 -19.14 -28.97 2.79
C LYS A 15 -17.93 -29.17 3.70
N ASP A 16 -16.77 -28.73 3.25
CA ASP A 16 -15.55 -28.76 4.04
C ASP A 16 -15.50 -27.47 4.87
N ASN A 17 -15.43 -27.62 6.20
CA ASN A 17 -15.33 -26.48 7.13
C ASN A 17 -14.12 -25.59 6.78
N ALA A 18 -13.15 -26.14 6.06
CA ALA A 18 -11.96 -25.46 5.57
C ALA A 18 -12.21 -24.32 4.58
N TYR A 19 -13.42 -24.11 4.02
CA TYR A 19 -13.71 -23.02 3.07
C TYR A 19 -14.90 -22.13 3.42
N VAL A 20 -15.56 -22.35 4.57
CA VAL A 20 -16.69 -21.54 5.08
C VAL A 20 -16.35 -20.05 5.12
N GLY A 21 -15.08 -19.76 5.37
CA GLY A 21 -14.60 -18.41 5.44
C GLY A 21 -14.52 -17.68 4.09
N LEU A 22 -14.27 -18.40 3.00
CA LEU A 22 -14.38 -17.88 1.63
C LEU A 22 -15.85 -17.57 1.30
N ASP A 23 -16.77 -18.45 1.72
CA ASP A 23 -18.21 -18.28 1.53
C ASP A 23 -18.72 -16.98 2.19
N ASN A 24 -18.33 -16.74 3.44
CA ASN A 24 -18.67 -15.53 4.19
C ASN A 24 -18.10 -14.26 3.55
N TYR A 25 -16.87 -14.31 3.03
CA TYR A 25 -16.28 -13.20 2.29
C TYR A 25 -17.07 -12.88 1.01
N TYR A 26 -17.43 -13.91 0.24
CA TYR A 26 -18.21 -13.72 -0.99
C TYR A 26 -19.59 -13.13 -0.72
N LEU A 27 -20.29 -13.66 0.29
CA LEU A 27 -21.61 -13.17 0.70
C LEU A 27 -21.56 -11.71 1.18
N SER A 28 -20.48 -11.31 1.86
CA SER A 28 -20.32 -9.94 2.36
C SER A 28 -19.83 -8.94 1.31
N SER A 29 -18.99 -9.37 0.35
CA SER A 29 -18.38 -8.47 -0.65
C SER A 29 -19.36 -7.94 -1.69
N LYS A 30 -20.48 -8.64 -1.96
CA LYS A 30 -21.50 -8.29 -2.97
C LYS A 30 -20.95 -7.92 -4.37
N LYS A 31 -19.72 -8.35 -4.71
CA LYS A 31 -19.11 -8.05 -6.01
C LYS A 31 -19.67 -9.00 -7.07
N GLU A 32 -20.48 -8.49 -7.99
CA GLU A 32 -20.89 -9.24 -9.19
C GLU A 32 -19.69 -9.38 -10.13
N GLY A 33 -19.33 -10.61 -10.53
CA GLY A 33 -18.22 -10.82 -11.47
C GLY A 33 -17.97 -12.28 -11.86
N TYR A 34 -17.22 -12.48 -12.94
CA TYR A 34 -16.65 -13.78 -13.27
C TYR A 34 -15.32 -13.94 -12.53
N TYR A 35 -15.18 -15.04 -11.79
CA TYR A 35 -14.00 -15.37 -11.02
C TYR A 35 -13.29 -16.57 -11.66
N TYR A 36 -11.97 -16.50 -11.74
CA TYR A 36 -11.15 -17.66 -12.08
C TYR A 36 -10.70 -18.31 -10.78
N VAL A 37 -11.07 -19.57 -10.54
CA VAL A 37 -10.63 -20.31 -9.35
C VAL A 37 -9.55 -21.29 -9.77
N TYR A 38 -8.38 -21.17 -9.15
CA TYR A 38 -7.28 -22.09 -9.32
C TYR A 38 -7.02 -22.79 -7.99
N ILE A 39 -7.14 -24.11 -7.97
CA ILE A 39 -6.79 -24.93 -6.81
C ILE A 39 -5.45 -25.60 -7.11
N TYR A 40 -4.43 -25.28 -6.33
CA TYR A 40 -3.12 -25.87 -6.51
C TYR A 40 -3.12 -27.32 -6.02
N ASN A 41 -2.69 -28.20 -6.91
CA ASN A 41 -2.85 -29.65 -6.83
C ASN A 41 -2.48 -30.22 -5.45
N ILE A 42 -3.48 -30.76 -4.76
CA ILE A 42 -3.30 -31.70 -3.65
C ILE A 42 -2.73 -32.97 -4.31
N THR A 43 -1.54 -33.41 -3.90
CA THR A 43 -0.99 -34.70 -4.32
C THR A 43 -1.92 -35.83 -3.86
N TYR A 44 -2.90 -36.19 -4.69
CA TYR A 44 -3.50 -37.51 -4.65
C TYR A 44 -2.61 -38.43 -5.48
N ASN A 45 -1.94 -39.34 -4.78
CA ASN A 45 -1.11 -40.36 -5.38
C ASN A 45 -1.89 -41.18 -6.41
N ASN A 46 -1.34 -41.26 -7.63
CA ASN A 46 -1.42 -42.40 -8.55
C ASN A 46 -2.81 -43.02 -8.84
N TYR A 47 -3.78 -42.24 -9.30
CA TYR A 47 -4.77 -42.77 -10.24
C TYR A 47 -4.83 -41.84 -11.44
N GLY A 48 -4.63 -42.41 -12.63
CA GLY A 48 -4.56 -41.67 -13.89
C GLY A 48 -5.81 -40.82 -14.10
N LEU A 49 -5.60 -39.52 -14.31
CA LEU A 49 -6.67 -38.56 -14.58
C LEU A 49 -6.51 -38.02 -16.00
N GLU A 50 -7.13 -38.71 -16.94
CA GLU A 50 -7.72 -38.08 -18.11
C GLU A 50 -9.14 -37.63 -17.73
N ASN A 51 -9.45 -36.36 -18.01
CA ASN A 51 -10.74 -35.65 -17.90
C ASN A 51 -10.91 -34.73 -16.69
N ASP A 52 -11.30 -33.49 -17.03
CA ASP A 52 -11.86 -32.41 -16.20
C ASP A 52 -12.45 -32.89 -14.85
N GLU A 53 -11.68 -32.81 -13.77
CA GLU A 53 -12.24 -33.02 -12.44
C GLU A 53 -13.05 -31.81 -11.98
N TYR A 54 -14.24 -32.11 -11.46
CA TYR A 54 -15.24 -31.16 -11.00
C TYR A 54 -15.08 -30.96 -9.50
N ILE A 55 -14.78 -29.74 -9.05
CA ILE A 55 -14.98 -29.39 -7.63
C ILE A 55 -16.49 -29.30 -7.43
N ASN A 56 -17.08 -30.27 -6.72
CA ASN A 56 -18.50 -30.26 -6.38
C ASN A 56 -18.77 -29.19 -5.32
N ILE A 57 -19.13 -27.99 -5.77
CA ILE A 57 -19.65 -26.93 -4.90
C ILE A 57 -21.16 -27.13 -4.77
N TYR A 58 -21.64 -27.25 -3.53
CA TYR A 58 -23.06 -27.41 -3.25
C TYR A 58 -23.68 -26.07 -2.87
N HIS A 59 -24.99 -25.94 -3.05
CA HIS A 59 -25.78 -24.78 -2.67
C HIS A 59 -26.78 -25.24 -1.61
N LEU A 60 -26.74 -24.66 -0.41
CA LEU A 60 -27.80 -24.79 0.60
C LEU A 60 -28.54 -23.46 0.69
N PHE A 61 -29.75 -23.43 0.13
CA PHE A 61 -30.78 -22.48 0.59
C PHE A 61 -31.42 -23.10 1.83
N GLU A 62 -31.55 -22.36 2.92
CA GLU A 62 -32.40 -22.79 4.04
C GLU A 62 -33.33 -21.63 4.46
N PRO A 63 -34.58 -21.90 4.89
CA PRO A 63 -35.36 -23.15 4.76
C PRO A 63 -36.66 -22.94 3.95
N PHE A 64 -37.28 -24.06 3.58
CA PHE A 64 -38.53 -24.23 2.83
C PHE A 64 -38.44 -24.44 1.30
N LEU A 65 -38.47 -25.74 0.97
CA LEU A 65 -39.11 -26.39 -0.18
C LEU A 65 -38.44 -26.26 -1.56
N LYS A 66 -38.00 -27.44 -2.03
CA LYS A 66 -37.47 -27.86 -3.34
C LYS A 66 -35.98 -27.61 -3.60
N GLN A 67 -35.21 -28.67 -3.38
CA GLN A 67 -33.84 -28.84 -3.84
C GLN A 67 -33.81 -28.91 -5.39
N GLU A 68 -33.39 -27.83 -6.07
CA GLU A 68 -32.85 -27.93 -7.42
C GLU A 68 -31.33 -27.88 -7.36
N LEU A 69 -30.69 -29.03 -7.57
CA LEU A 69 -29.24 -29.17 -7.69
C LEU A 69 -28.78 -28.55 -9.02
N ARG A 70 -28.20 -27.34 -8.99
CA ARG A 70 -27.47 -26.80 -10.14
C ARG A 70 -25.97 -27.01 -9.95
N LYS A 71 -25.38 -27.93 -10.72
CA LYS A 71 -23.93 -28.13 -10.80
C LYS A 71 -23.28 -26.86 -11.38
N ILE A 72 -22.41 -26.21 -10.61
CA ILE A 72 -21.53 -25.16 -11.15
C ILE A 72 -20.35 -25.86 -11.82
N LYS A 73 -20.23 -25.72 -13.14
CA LYS A 73 -19.12 -26.27 -13.90
C LYS A 73 -17.90 -25.36 -13.74
N ILE A 74 -17.09 -25.58 -12.72
CA ILE A 74 -15.73 -25.01 -12.69
C ILE A 74 -14.93 -25.79 -13.72
N LYS A 75 -14.67 -25.18 -14.88
CA LYS A 75 -13.62 -25.69 -15.78
C LYS A 75 -12.29 -25.36 -15.10
N GLY A 76 -11.62 -26.38 -14.57
CA GLY A 76 -10.20 -26.30 -14.27
C GLY A 76 -9.47 -26.00 -15.57
N TYR A 77 -9.13 -24.73 -15.80
CA TYR A 77 -8.29 -24.39 -16.94
C TYR A 77 -6.86 -24.72 -16.57
N LYS A 78 -6.26 -25.70 -17.26
CA LYS A 78 -4.80 -25.73 -17.39
C LYS A 78 -4.41 -24.35 -17.93
N ILE A 79 -3.53 -23.64 -17.22
CA ILE A 79 -3.05 -22.32 -17.62
C ILE A 79 -2.38 -22.50 -18.98
N THR A 80 -3.13 -22.23 -20.05
CA THR A 80 -2.68 -22.28 -21.43
C THR A 80 -2.49 -20.84 -21.92
N ASN A 81 -1.69 -20.64 -22.96
CA ASN A 81 -1.32 -19.33 -23.52
C ASN A 81 -2.53 -18.42 -23.94
N ASN A 82 -3.77 -18.89 -23.82
CA ASN A 82 -4.99 -18.17 -24.17
C ASN A 82 -5.59 -17.28 -23.05
N ILE A 83 -4.90 -17.09 -21.92
CA ILE A 83 -5.39 -16.29 -20.76
C ILE A 83 -5.40 -14.77 -20.99
N ARG A 84 -4.90 -14.27 -22.13
CA ARG A 84 -4.88 -12.81 -22.43
C ARG A 84 -6.24 -12.12 -22.30
N LYS A 85 -7.37 -12.85 -22.40
CA LYS A 85 -8.74 -12.31 -22.22
C LYS A 85 -9.23 -12.27 -20.76
N ALA A 86 -8.55 -12.90 -19.81
CA ALA A 86 -8.98 -13.08 -18.41
C ALA A 86 -8.34 -12.11 -17.40
N ILE A 87 -7.41 -11.27 -17.86
CA ILE A 87 -6.53 -10.41 -17.03
C ILE A 87 -7.30 -9.38 -16.17
N ASN A 88 -8.51 -8.99 -16.59
CA ASN A 88 -9.39 -8.07 -15.84
C ASN A 88 -10.30 -8.77 -14.82
N SER A 89 -10.36 -10.09 -14.80
CA SER A 89 -11.18 -10.84 -13.86
C SER A 89 -10.38 -11.17 -12.60
N PRO A 90 -11.02 -11.14 -11.42
CA PRO A 90 -10.36 -11.61 -10.20
C PRO A 90 -9.95 -13.09 -10.31
N LEU A 91 -8.73 -13.37 -9.86
CA LEU A 91 -8.19 -14.73 -9.72
C LEU A 91 -8.26 -15.14 -8.24
N ILE A 92 -8.85 -16.29 -7.94
CA ILE A 92 -8.76 -16.92 -6.61
C ILE A 92 -7.72 -18.02 -6.69
N LEU A 93 -6.72 -17.95 -5.83
CA LEU A 93 -5.70 -18.98 -5.63
C LEU A 93 -6.01 -19.70 -4.33
N VAL A 94 -6.30 -21.00 -4.40
CA VAL A 94 -6.43 -21.85 -3.21
C VAL A 94 -5.11 -22.62 -3.06
N LEU A 95 -4.36 -22.26 -2.02
CA LEU A 95 -3.08 -22.84 -1.65
C LEU A 95 -3.30 -24.11 -0.83
N PRO A 96 -2.47 -25.15 -1.02
CA PRO A 96 -2.62 -26.41 -0.31
C PRO A 96 -2.20 -26.25 1.16
N ASN A 97 -2.82 -27.05 2.03
CA ASN A 97 -2.35 -27.22 3.40
C ASN A 97 -1.10 -28.12 3.37
N SER A 98 0.08 -27.58 3.74
CA SER A 98 1.35 -28.29 3.63
C SER A 98 2.22 -28.09 4.87
N ASP A 99 2.17 -29.08 5.77
CA ASP A 99 3.03 -29.17 6.96
C ASP A 99 4.53 -29.36 6.62
N SER A 100 4.83 -29.85 5.41
CA SER A 100 6.17 -30.27 4.99
C SER A 100 6.90 -29.29 4.06
N SER A 101 6.36 -28.09 3.90
CA SER A 101 6.88 -27.14 2.92
C SER A 101 8.28 -26.65 3.29
N GLY A 102 9.25 -26.72 2.38
CA GLY A 102 10.56 -26.08 2.55
C GLY A 102 10.45 -24.54 2.66
N PRO A 103 11.57 -23.82 2.87
CA PRO A 103 11.59 -22.36 2.78
C PRO A 103 11.12 -21.91 1.38
N LEU A 104 10.41 -20.78 1.33
CA LEU A 104 9.94 -20.13 0.09
C LEU A 104 8.87 -20.89 -0.70
N TYR A 105 8.12 -21.78 -0.05
CA TYR A 105 7.12 -22.61 -0.70
C TYR A 105 5.99 -21.78 -1.33
N TYR A 106 5.36 -20.90 -0.54
CA TYR A 106 4.25 -20.09 -1.02
C TYR A 106 4.74 -19.03 -2.02
N PHE A 107 5.95 -18.50 -1.83
CA PHE A 107 6.60 -17.64 -2.81
C PHE A 107 6.70 -18.31 -4.19
N LYS A 108 7.21 -19.55 -4.26
CA LYS A 108 7.34 -20.31 -5.50
C LYS A 108 5.98 -20.58 -6.16
N ILE A 109 4.96 -20.91 -5.37
CA ILE A 109 3.60 -21.12 -5.87
C ILE A 109 3.03 -19.83 -6.45
N LEU A 110 3.08 -18.72 -5.71
CA LEU A 110 2.59 -17.42 -6.20
C LEU A 110 3.31 -17.00 -7.48
N LYS A 111 4.64 -17.13 -7.51
CA LYS A 111 5.47 -16.87 -8.70
C LYS A 111 4.99 -17.70 -9.90
N GLN A 112 4.80 -19.01 -9.72
CA GLN A 112 4.38 -19.92 -10.77
C GLN A 112 2.96 -19.60 -11.28
N LEU A 113 2.00 -19.44 -10.36
CA LEU A 113 0.58 -19.28 -10.70
C LEU A 113 0.26 -17.93 -11.33
N LEU A 114 1.00 -16.89 -10.95
CA LEU A 114 0.87 -15.56 -11.55
C LEU A 114 1.71 -15.41 -12.83
N GLY A 115 2.35 -16.48 -13.30
CA GLY A 115 3.01 -16.55 -14.60
C GLY A 115 4.40 -15.94 -14.65
N TYR A 116 5.06 -15.73 -13.51
CA TYR A 116 6.43 -15.17 -13.45
C TYR A 116 7.54 -16.15 -13.84
N ASN A 117 7.20 -17.41 -14.16
CA ASN A 117 8.16 -18.42 -14.62
C ASN A 117 8.29 -18.49 -16.15
N TYR A 118 7.49 -17.74 -16.93
CA TYR A 118 7.37 -17.95 -18.38
C TYR A 118 7.55 -16.65 -19.19
N SER A 119 8.79 -16.26 -19.49
CA SER A 119 9.17 -15.17 -20.44
C SER A 119 8.56 -13.77 -20.14
N ASP A 120 8.98 -12.74 -20.88
CA ASP A 120 8.57 -11.32 -20.69
C ASP A 120 7.04 -11.03 -20.83
N ASN A 121 6.19 -12.04 -21.01
CA ASN A 121 4.74 -11.90 -21.16
C ASN A 121 4.00 -12.28 -19.86
N PHE A 122 4.09 -11.43 -18.84
CA PHE A 122 3.41 -11.62 -17.56
C PHE A 122 1.88 -11.51 -17.71
N ASN A 123 1.14 -12.47 -17.15
CA ASN A 123 -0.31 -12.32 -16.95
C ASN A 123 -0.54 -11.55 -15.65
N LEU A 124 -0.60 -10.22 -15.75
CA LEU A 124 -0.81 -9.37 -14.58
C LEU A 124 -2.30 -9.34 -14.21
N PHE A 125 -2.73 -10.19 -13.28
CA PHE A 125 -4.11 -10.16 -12.80
C PHE A 125 -4.38 -8.87 -12.01
N SER A 126 -5.45 -8.14 -12.35
CA SER A 126 -5.80 -6.89 -11.64
C SER A 126 -6.14 -7.11 -10.17
N HIS A 127 -6.64 -8.30 -9.83
CA HIS A 127 -7.05 -8.68 -8.49
C HIS A 127 -6.82 -10.17 -8.26
N VAL A 128 -6.14 -10.52 -7.17
CA VAL A 128 -5.85 -11.91 -6.79
C VAL A 128 -6.29 -12.11 -5.34
N ILE A 129 -7.10 -13.12 -5.08
CA ILE A 129 -7.50 -13.54 -3.73
C ILE A 129 -6.73 -14.80 -3.44
N VAL A 130 -5.79 -14.73 -2.50
CA VAL A 130 -4.98 -15.88 -2.08
C VAL A 130 -5.62 -16.46 -0.83
N TYR A 131 -6.22 -17.62 -0.96
CA TYR A 131 -6.79 -18.40 0.11
C TYR A 131 -5.81 -19.52 0.49
N GLY A 132 -5.39 -19.61 1.74
CA GLY A 132 -4.52 -20.69 2.19
C GLY A 132 -4.92 -21.19 3.57
N TYR A 133 -4.74 -22.48 3.79
CA TYR A 133 -4.75 -23.06 5.13
C TYR A 133 -3.29 -23.17 5.58
N SER A 134 -2.71 -22.08 6.10
CA SER A 134 -1.35 -22.17 6.62
C SER A 134 -1.39 -22.50 8.10
N ILE A 135 -0.94 -23.71 8.43
CA ILE A 135 -0.59 -24.11 9.80
C ILE A 135 0.48 -23.18 10.37
N ASP A 136 1.27 -22.52 9.50
CA ASP A 136 2.23 -21.47 9.85
C ASP A 136 1.87 -20.12 9.19
N TYR A 137 0.98 -19.35 9.85
CA TYR A 137 0.56 -18.00 9.44
C TYR A 137 1.77 -17.11 9.14
N ASN A 138 2.75 -17.09 10.04
CA ASN A 138 3.91 -16.21 9.93
C ASN A 138 4.72 -16.55 8.67
N LYS A 139 5.00 -17.83 8.42
CA LYS A 139 5.72 -18.26 7.22
C LYS A 139 5.02 -17.89 5.93
N PHE A 140 3.69 -18.05 5.85
CA PHE A 140 2.93 -17.62 4.67
C PHE A 140 3.12 -16.12 4.41
N HIS A 141 3.03 -15.30 5.45
CA HIS A 141 3.19 -13.86 5.32
C HIS A 141 4.63 -13.41 5.03
N LEU A 142 5.65 -14.13 5.51
CA LEU A 142 7.05 -13.90 5.15
C LEU A 142 7.35 -14.28 3.69
N ASP A 143 6.81 -15.41 3.21
CA ASP A 143 6.90 -15.79 1.80
C ASP A 143 6.16 -14.79 0.91
N LEU A 144 5.05 -14.23 1.39
CA LEU A 144 4.33 -13.16 0.72
C LEU A 144 5.11 -11.85 0.69
N ASP A 145 5.83 -11.51 1.76
CA ASP A 145 6.76 -10.37 1.78
C ASP A 145 7.83 -10.54 0.71
N LEU A 146 8.44 -11.72 0.62
CA LEU A 146 9.41 -11.99 -0.44
C LEU A 146 8.79 -11.84 -1.84
N PHE A 147 7.55 -12.29 -2.02
CA PHE A 147 6.82 -12.09 -3.28
C PHE A 147 6.65 -10.59 -3.58
N LEU A 148 6.18 -9.80 -2.61
CA LEU A 148 5.93 -8.37 -2.79
C LEU A 148 7.22 -7.56 -2.97
N THR A 149 8.33 -7.99 -2.37
CA THR A 149 9.66 -7.40 -2.59
C THR A 149 10.04 -7.43 -4.07
N TYR A 150 9.82 -8.55 -4.74
CA TYR A 150 10.18 -8.72 -6.16
C TYR A 150 9.10 -8.28 -7.14
N TYR A 151 7.83 -8.21 -6.70
CA TYR A 151 6.67 -7.91 -7.54
C TYR A 151 5.86 -6.73 -7.00
N LYS A 152 6.54 -5.60 -6.77
CA LYS A 152 6.02 -4.33 -6.20
C LYS A 152 4.88 -3.65 -6.96
N HIS A 153 4.44 -4.18 -8.10
CA HIS A 153 3.21 -3.71 -8.74
C HIS A 153 1.96 -4.32 -8.10
N TYR A 154 2.09 -5.37 -7.27
CA TYR A 154 1.02 -5.86 -6.41
C TYR A 154 1.06 -5.17 -5.05
N LYS A 155 -0.14 -4.93 -4.51
CA LYS A 155 -0.35 -4.45 -3.15
C LYS A 155 -1.36 -5.31 -2.42
N ILE A 156 -1.20 -5.46 -1.11
CA ILE A 156 -2.22 -6.06 -0.26
C ILE A 156 -3.32 -5.03 -0.03
N THR A 157 -4.56 -5.36 -0.43
CA THR A 157 -5.76 -4.54 -0.16
C THR A 157 -6.60 -5.05 0.99
N ASN A 158 -6.40 -6.30 1.38
CA ASN A 158 -6.99 -6.88 2.57
C ASN A 158 -6.01 -7.86 3.20
N HIS A 159 -5.71 -7.66 4.48
CA HIS A 159 -4.83 -8.51 5.27
C HIS A 159 -5.65 -9.11 6.41
N PRO A 160 -5.68 -10.45 6.57
CA PRO A 160 -6.46 -11.07 7.62
C PRO A 160 -5.89 -10.69 9.00
N PHE A 161 -6.72 -10.79 10.03
CA PHE A 161 -6.25 -10.75 11.40
C PHE A 161 -5.77 -12.14 11.80
N LYS A 162 -4.69 -12.20 12.58
CA LYS A 162 -4.33 -13.39 13.33
C LYS A 162 -5.37 -13.64 14.44
N SER A 163 -6.58 -14.07 14.08
CA SER A 163 -7.58 -14.52 15.04
C SER A 163 -7.31 -15.96 15.44
N ASN A 164 -7.56 -16.31 16.70
CA ASN A 164 -7.43 -17.68 17.22
C ASN A 164 -8.34 -18.72 16.52
N SER A 165 -9.22 -18.31 15.60
CA SER A 165 -9.99 -19.21 14.77
C SER A 165 -9.23 -19.56 13.50
N TYR A 166 -9.07 -20.87 13.26
CA TYR A 166 -8.52 -21.52 12.06
C TYR A 166 -9.14 -21.09 10.71
N LEU A 167 -10.07 -20.14 10.70
CA LEU A 167 -11.13 -20.10 9.72
C LEU A 167 -10.95 -19.12 8.57
N ASN A 168 -9.88 -18.32 8.48
CA ASN A 168 -9.69 -17.47 7.30
C ASN A 168 -8.30 -16.80 7.20
N GLN A 169 -7.37 -17.41 6.48
CA GLN A 169 -6.21 -16.69 5.96
C GLN A 169 -6.43 -16.44 4.46
N PHE A 170 -7.23 -15.42 4.15
CA PHE A 170 -7.28 -14.93 2.79
C PHE A 170 -6.62 -13.56 2.73
N VAL A 171 -5.71 -13.40 1.77
CA VAL A 171 -5.08 -12.14 1.44
C VAL A 171 -5.58 -11.69 0.09
N GLU A 172 -5.99 -10.43 -0.01
CA GLU A 172 -6.29 -9.83 -1.30
C GLU A 172 -5.09 -9.04 -1.80
N LEU A 173 -4.64 -9.40 -3.00
CA LEU A 173 -3.70 -8.63 -3.79
C LEU A 173 -4.47 -7.86 -4.86
N SER A 174 -4.06 -6.62 -5.10
CA SER A 174 -4.48 -5.83 -6.24
C SER A 174 -3.24 -5.38 -7.00
N SER A 175 -3.25 -5.55 -8.31
CA SER A 175 -2.20 -5.02 -9.17
C SER A 175 -2.49 -3.55 -9.48
N ILE A 176 -1.45 -2.71 -9.47
CA ILE A 176 -1.49 -1.38 -10.09
C ILE A 176 -1.79 -1.61 -11.57
N ASN A 177 -3.01 -1.24 -11.97
CA ASN A 177 -3.67 -1.56 -13.24
C ASN A 177 -2.72 -2.17 -14.30
N PRO A 178 -2.86 -3.47 -14.61
CA PRO A 178 -1.93 -4.21 -15.46
C PRO A 178 -1.78 -3.63 -16.87
N TYR A 179 -2.79 -2.91 -17.35
CA TYR A 179 -2.83 -2.27 -18.67
C TYR A 179 -2.46 -0.80 -18.66
N SER A 180 -2.15 -0.25 -17.48
CA SER A 180 -1.75 1.14 -17.39
C SER A 180 -0.29 1.31 -17.77
N LYS A 181 0.04 2.46 -18.35
CA LYS A 181 1.45 2.87 -18.54
C LYS A 181 2.27 2.79 -17.24
N PHE A 182 1.60 2.87 -16.09
CA PHE A 182 2.20 2.75 -14.77
C PHE A 182 2.82 1.38 -14.47
N SER A 183 2.18 0.28 -14.90
CA SER A 183 2.71 -1.07 -14.63
C SER A 183 4.04 -1.29 -15.34
N ASN A 184 4.16 -0.80 -16.59
CA ASN A 184 5.40 -0.87 -17.37
C ASN A 184 6.54 -0.08 -16.72
N GLU A 185 6.26 1.10 -16.19
CA GLU A 185 7.28 1.88 -15.46
C GLU A 185 7.72 1.15 -14.18
N ILE A 186 6.78 0.64 -13.37
CA ILE A 186 7.13 -0.16 -12.18
C ILE A 186 7.99 -1.36 -12.55
N ILE A 187 7.66 -2.08 -13.62
CA ILE A 187 8.45 -3.21 -14.10
C ILE A 187 9.85 -2.75 -14.53
N LYS A 188 9.97 -1.60 -15.22
CA LYS A 188 11.27 -1.01 -15.57
C LYS A 188 12.09 -0.72 -14.32
N TYR A 189 11.49 -0.09 -13.30
CA TYR A 189 12.16 0.12 -12.01
C TYR A 189 12.57 -1.20 -11.36
N SER A 190 11.67 -2.20 -11.29
CA SER A 190 11.97 -3.52 -10.74
C SER A 190 13.13 -4.21 -11.45
N LYS A 191 13.26 -4.07 -12.77
CA LYS A 191 14.40 -4.61 -13.53
C LYS A 191 15.74 -4.00 -13.13
N ILE A 192 15.75 -2.71 -12.74
CA ILE A 192 16.95 -2.02 -12.24
C ILE A 192 17.25 -2.41 -10.78
N GLN A 193 16.21 -2.43 -9.94
CA GLN A 193 16.36 -2.68 -8.51
C GLN A 193 16.57 -4.15 -8.15
N PHE A 194 16.10 -5.06 -9.00
CA PHE A 194 16.21 -6.51 -8.83
C PHE A 194 16.64 -7.18 -10.15
N PRO A 195 17.90 -6.92 -10.60
CA PRO A 195 18.41 -7.54 -11.81
C PRO A 195 18.41 -9.07 -11.67
N GLY A 196 18.37 -9.82 -12.78
CA GLY A 196 18.45 -11.29 -12.73
C GLY A 196 17.16 -12.06 -12.36
N ILE A 197 16.23 -11.45 -11.61
CA ILE A 197 14.93 -12.10 -11.31
C ILE A 197 14.09 -12.27 -12.57
N HIS A 198 14.12 -11.28 -13.46
CA HIS A 198 13.38 -11.30 -14.72
C HIS A 198 14.07 -12.12 -15.82
N ASN A 199 15.36 -12.41 -15.69
CA ASN A 199 16.16 -13.04 -16.76
C ASN A 199 16.45 -14.53 -16.54
N SER A 200 16.15 -15.09 -15.35
CA SER A 200 16.51 -16.47 -15.05
C SER A 200 15.36 -17.45 -15.26
N ASN A 201 15.44 -18.23 -16.34
CA ASN A 201 14.72 -19.51 -16.46
C ASN A 201 15.27 -20.58 -15.49
N ASN A 202 16.40 -20.29 -14.82
CA ASN A 202 17.03 -21.17 -13.84
C ASN A 202 16.76 -20.65 -12.42
N ASN A 203 16.19 -21.50 -11.56
CA ASN A 203 15.85 -21.21 -10.16
C ASN A 203 17.02 -20.74 -9.26
N ASN A 204 18.24 -20.63 -9.80
CA ASN A 204 19.44 -20.18 -9.09
C ASN A 204 19.82 -18.71 -9.41
N GLY A 205 19.10 -18.02 -10.30
CA GLY A 205 19.52 -16.71 -10.83
C GLY A 205 19.55 -15.55 -9.82
N ALA A 206 18.83 -15.66 -8.69
CA ALA A 206 18.91 -14.66 -7.63
C ALA A 206 20.23 -14.76 -6.83
N ASN A 207 20.86 -15.93 -6.75
CA ASN A 207 21.96 -16.16 -5.82
C ASN A 207 23.34 -15.72 -6.35
N ASN A 208 23.45 -15.22 -7.60
CA ASN A 208 24.73 -14.91 -8.24
C ASN A 208 24.90 -13.43 -8.62
N ILE A 209 24.12 -12.53 -8.05
CA ILE A 209 24.29 -11.10 -8.31
C ILE A 209 25.46 -10.59 -7.48
N ASN A 210 26.51 -10.13 -8.15
CA ASN A 210 27.60 -9.46 -7.48
C ASN A 210 27.24 -7.99 -7.27
N CYS A 211 26.71 -7.66 -6.08
CA CYS A 211 26.31 -6.31 -5.70
C CYS A 211 27.43 -5.28 -5.83
N THR A 212 28.68 -5.69 -5.62
CA THR A 212 29.84 -4.80 -5.80
C THR A 212 29.93 -4.28 -7.23
N ASN A 213 29.51 -5.03 -8.26
CA ASN A 213 29.64 -4.61 -9.67
C ASN A 213 28.44 -3.82 -10.21
N ILE A 214 27.38 -3.66 -9.42
CA ILE A 214 26.17 -2.95 -9.84
C ILE A 214 26.37 -1.45 -9.67
N ARG A 215 25.89 -0.68 -10.66
CA ARG A 215 25.81 0.77 -10.53
C ARG A 215 24.74 1.13 -9.50
N SER A 216 25.13 1.76 -8.41
CA SER A 216 24.23 2.06 -7.29
C SER A 216 24.27 3.54 -6.91
N LEU A 217 23.16 4.02 -6.37
CA LEU A 217 23.01 5.27 -5.65
C LEU A 217 22.61 4.90 -4.22
N ILE A 218 23.45 5.25 -3.26
CA ILE A 218 23.23 5.00 -1.83
C ILE A 218 22.65 6.29 -1.24
N ASN A 219 21.48 6.19 -0.61
CA ASN A 219 20.88 7.28 0.16
C ASN A 219 21.00 6.97 1.65
N GLU A 220 21.80 7.76 2.35
CA GLU A 220 21.87 7.71 3.81
C GLU A 220 20.75 8.56 4.41
N LEU A 221 19.80 7.91 5.10
CA LEU A 221 18.62 8.61 5.63
C LEU A 221 19.00 9.64 6.71
N LYS A 222 18.45 10.84 6.58
CA LYS A 222 18.70 11.97 7.49
C LYS A 222 17.73 11.98 8.68
N CYS A 223 18.00 12.84 9.65
CA CYS A 223 17.23 12.89 10.91
C CYS A 223 16.01 13.80 10.76
N TRP A 224 15.36 13.70 9.60
CA TRP A 224 14.21 14.50 9.21
C TRP A 224 12.91 13.75 9.46
N GLY A 225 11.78 14.45 9.32
CA GLY A 225 10.46 13.85 9.41
C GLY A 225 10.31 12.64 8.47
N MET A 226 9.65 11.58 8.95
CA MET A 226 9.46 10.33 8.19
C MET A 226 8.93 10.58 6.79
N THR A 227 7.89 11.41 6.67
CA THR A 227 7.25 11.72 5.40
C THR A 227 8.13 12.55 4.48
N SER A 228 8.94 13.47 5.01
CA SER A 228 9.95 14.20 4.23
C SER A 228 10.97 13.24 3.61
N ILE A 229 11.45 12.27 4.40
CA ILE A 229 12.41 11.25 3.95
C ILE A 229 11.81 10.38 2.85
N LEU A 230 10.55 9.97 2.99
CA LEU A 230 9.86 9.23 1.94
C LEU A 230 9.76 10.04 0.65
N HIS A 231 9.47 11.34 0.72
CA HIS A 231 9.46 12.22 -0.47
C HIS A 231 10.86 12.41 -1.08
N ILE A 232 11.91 12.48 -0.28
CA ILE A 232 13.30 12.47 -0.79
C ILE A 232 13.60 11.16 -1.53
N ASN A 233 13.23 10.01 -0.94
CA ASN A 233 13.43 8.71 -1.56
C ASN A 233 12.73 8.62 -2.92
N ILE A 234 11.53 9.19 -3.07
CA ILE A 234 10.83 9.26 -4.37
C ILE A 234 11.67 10.01 -5.41
N ASN A 235 12.20 11.19 -5.05
CA ASN A 235 13.00 11.99 -5.97
C ASN A 235 14.29 11.26 -6.36
N LEU A 236 15.00 10.69 -5.38
CA LEU A 236 16.18 9.87 -5.65
C LEU A 236 15.85 8.67 -6.53
N PHE A 237 14.71 8.02 -6.34
CA PHE A 237 14.26 6.91 -7.16
C PHE A 237 13.97 7.30 -8.63
N ILE A 238 13.51 8.53 -8.87
CA ILE A 238 13.41 9.09 -10.24
C ILE A 238 14.82 9.22 -10.84
N HIS A 239 15.78 9.76 -10.07
CA HIS A 239 17.16 9.92 -10.54
C HIS A 239 17.85 8.58 -10.81
N THR A 240 17.59 7.55 -10.00
CA THR A 240 18.19 6.22 -10.21
C THR A 240 17.71 5.58 -11.50
N SER A 241 16.45 5.76 -11.88
CA SER A 241 15.94 5.29 -13.19
C SER A 241 16.57 6.00 -14.39
N ASN A 242 16.85 7.29 -14.26
CA ASN A 242 17.52 8.06 -15.33
C ASN A 242 18.99 7.69 -15.50
N SER A 243 19.65 7.41 -14.39
CA SER A 243 21.07 7.04 -14.37
C SER A 243 21.29 5.52 -14.46
N ASN A 244 20.22 4.74 -14.59
CA ASN A 244 20.23 3.27 -14.57
C ASN A 244 21.01 2.70 -13.36
N ARG A 245 20.74 3.27 -12.18
CA ARG A 245 21.33 2.89 -10.90
C ARG A 245 20.32 2.17 -10.01
N MET A 246 20.81 1.27 -9.17
CA MET A 246 20.04 0.71 -8.07
C MET A 246 19.96 1.74 -6.93
N LEU A 247 18.79 1.94 -6.31
CA LEU A 247 18.64 2.76 -5.11
C LEU A 247 18.82 1.89 -3.87
N ILE A 248 19.86 2.17 -3.11
CA ILE A 248 20.15 1.54 -1.83
C ILE A 248 19.81 2.53 -0.73
N ILE A 249 19.04 2.09 0.26
CA ILE A 249 18.67 2.91 1.40
C ILE A 249 19.52 2.47 2.58
N GLU A 250 20.37 3.36 3.07
CA GLU A 250 21.16 3.17 4.29
C GLU A 250 20.45 3.85 5.47
N GLN A 251 20.32 3.14 6.59
CA GLN A 251 19.52 3.56 7.76
C GLN A 251 19.86 4.97 8.27
N GLY A 252 21.12 5.39 8.22
CA GLY A 252 21.57 6.71 8.69
C GLY A 252 21.04 7.04 10.09
N CYS A 253 20.45 8.23 10.25
CA CYS A 253 19.80 8.69 11.49
C CYS A 253 18.27 8.73 11.40
N PHE A 254 17.67 7.77 10.69
CA PHE A 254 16.22 7.64 10.61
C PHE A 254 15.61 7.24 11.97
N ASN A 255 14.94 8.18 12.63
CA ASN A 255 14.47 8.06 14.03
C ASN A 255 13.11 7.36 14.20
N TYR A 256 12.62 6.66 13.17
CA TYR A 256 11.27 6.05 13.18
C TYR A 256 11.30 4.52 13.26
N GLY A 257 12.45 3.96 13.62
CA GLY A 257 12.74 2.52 13.59
C GLY A 257 13.59 2.14 12.39
N LEU A 258 13.92 0.85 12.25
CA LEU A 258 14.67 0.40 11.08
C LEU A 258 13.78 0.51 9.82
N TYR A 259 14.30 1.13 8.76
CA TYR A 259 13.56 1.30 7.50
C TYR A 259 13.05 -0.05 6.97
N ASN A 260 13.90 -1.08 7.02
CA ASN A 260 13.59 -2.44 6.56
C ASN A 260 12.68 -3.23 7.53
N GLU A 261 12.41 -2.74 8.73
CA GLU A 261 11.36 -3.30 9.61
C GLU A 261 9.99 -2.72 9.29
N LEU A 262 9.93 -1.48 8.78
CA LEU A 262 8.69 -0.85 8.35
C LEU A 262 8.33 -1.26 6.92
N PHE A 263 9.30 -1.20 6.00
CA PHE A 263 9.08 -1.36 4.57
C PHE A 263 9.90 -2.50 3.99
N LEU A 264 9.31 -3.18 3.01
CA LEU A 264 10.03 -4.19 2.24
C LEU A 264 11.18 -3.55 1.44
N PRO A 265 12.32 -4.24 1.31
CA PRO A 265 13.49 -3.74 0.60
C PRO A 265 13.15 -3.12 -0.76
N THR A 266 13.82 -2.03 -1.09
CA THR A 266 13.65 -1.32 -2.37
C THR A 266 14.47 -1.94 -3.48
N SER A 267 15.53 -2.66 -3.13
CA SER A 267 16.48 -3.28 -4.06
C SER A 267 17.00 -4.61 -3.54
N MET A 268 17.70 -5.34 -4.41
CA MET A 268 18.27 -6.65 -4.12
C MET A 268 19.55 -6.60 -3.29
N CYS A 269 20.29 -5.50 -3.40
CA CYS A 269 21.53 -5.29 -2.67
C CYS A 269 21.27 -4.41 -1.44
N ASP A 270 22.07 -4.61 -0.42
CA ASP A 270 22.07 -3.80 0.80
C ASP A 270 23.41 -3.04 0.91
N PHE A 271 23.44 -2.00 1.73
CA PHE A 271 24.64 -1.21 1.98
C PHE A 271 25.81 -2.07 2.49
N ILE A 272 25.52 -3.11 3.26
CA ILE A 272 26.53 -4.04 3.80
C ILE A 272 27.24 -4.87 2.73
N ASP A 273 26.69 -4.95 1.51
CA ASP A 273 27.31 -5.68 0.39
C ASP A 273 28.48 -4.91 -0.25
N TYR A 274 28.71 -3.67 0.17
CA TYR A 274 29.75 -2.79 -0.37
C TYR A 274 30.91 -2.62 0.62
N ASN A 275 32.14 -2.67 0.09
CA ASN A 275 33.32 -2.34 0.90
C ASN A 275 33.33 -0.84 1.18
N ARG A 276 33.33 -0.44 2.46
CA ARG A 276 33.41 0.97 2.88
C ARG A 276 34.62 1.70 2.32
N GLU A 277 35.73 1.00 2.03
CA GLU A 277 36.94 1.59 1.44
C GLU A 277 36.76 1.93 -0.05
N GLU A 278 35.85 1.26 -0.75
CA GLU A 278 35.50 1.54 -2.16
C GLU A 278 34.43 2.64 -2.30
N LEU A 279 33.87 3.09 -1.17
CA LEU A 279 32.92 4.19 -1.10
C LEU A 279 33.68 5.51 -1.23
N GLU A 280 34.13 5.82 -2.45
CA GLU A 280 34.54 7.19 -2.75
C GLU A 280 33.29 8.07 -2.59
N LEU A 281 33.33 8.94 -1.56
CA LEU A 281 32.31 9.95 -1.29
C LEU A 281 32.34 10.97 -2.42
N TYR A 282 31.63 10.70 -3.50
CA TYR A 282 31.41 11.67 -4.56
C TYR A 282 30.22 12.55 -4.18
N PRO A 283 30.42 13.84 -3.83
CA PRO A 283 29.31 14.76 -3.74
C PRO A 283 28.66 14.82 -5.12
N PHE A 284 27.37 14.50 -5.18
CA PHE A 284 26.55 14.40 -6.40
C PHE A 284 26.64 15.62 -7.34
N TYR A 285 27.11 16.73 -6.79
CA TYR A 285 27.05 18.08 -7.32
C TYR A 285 27.81 18.42 -8.58
N SER A 286 28.98 17.85 -8.84
CA SER A 286 29.79 18.31 -9.97
C SER A 286 29.40 17.68 -11.31
N HIS A 287 28.46 16.73 -11.33
CA HIS A 287 28.45 15.70 -12.37
C HIS A 287 27.12 15.34 -13.03
N ILE A 288 26.03 16.08 -12.78
CA ILE A 288 24.71 15.83 -13.43
C ILE A 288 24.81 15.82 -14.97
N ASN A 289 25.80 16.52 -15.55
CA ASN A 289 26.07 16.56 -16.99
C ASN A 289 27.32 15.80 -17.46
N THR A 290 28.08 15.17 -16.57
CA THR A 290 29.33 14.49 -16.96
C THR A 290 29.09 12.98 -17.01
N GLN A 291 29.41 12.37 -18.15
CA GLN A 291 29.35 10.94 -18.45
C GLN A 291 30.34 10.09 -17.64
N TYR A 292 30.56 10.37 -16.36
CA TYR A 292 31.44 9.54 -15.54
C TYR A 292 30.74 8.21 -15.18
N ASP A 293 31.45 7.13 -15.46
CA ASP A 293 31.05 5.73 -15.26
C ASP A 293 31.25 5.30 -13.80
N ASP A 294 30.96 6.21 -12.85
CA ASP A 294 31.18 5.92 -11.44
C ASP A 294 30.19 4.84 -11.04
N ARG A 295 30.70 3.74 -10.51
CA ARG A 295 29.87 2.61 -10.10
C ARG A 295 29.03 2.96 -8.88
N LEU A 296 29.55 3.75 -7.95
CA LEU A 296 28.90 4.09 -6.68
C LEU A 296 28.76 5.59 -6.52
N VAL A 297 27.58 6.04 -6.10
CA VAL A 297 27.30 7.44 -5.77
C VAL A 297 26.62 7.47 -4.42
N ILE A 298 27.16 8.23 -3.47
CA ILE A 298 26.59 8.38 -2.13
C ILE A 298 25.92 9.73 -2.01
N PHE A 299 24.72 9.69 -1.45
CA PHE A 299 23.91 10.84 -1.19
C PHE A 299 23.82 11.05 0.31
N SER A 300 24.71 11.88 0.85
CA SER A 300 24.89 12.06 2.29
C SER A 300 24.95 13.52 2.77
N ASP A 301 24.96 14.53 1.90
CA ASP A 301 24.96 15.93 2.35
C ASP A 301 23.62 16.65 2.10
N GLU A 302 23.21 17.51 3.03
CA GLU A 302 21.95 18.25 2.96
C GLU A 302 21.90 19.18 1.74
N LYS A 303 23.06 19.72 1.37
CA LYS A 303 23.20 20.50 0.16
C LYS A 303 22.70 19.65 -1.00
N SER A 304 23.19 18.43 -1.21
CA SER A 304 22.92 17.64 -2.42
C SER A 304 21.43 17.45 -2.58
N HIS A 305 20.73 17.18 -1.46
CA HIS A 305 19.28 17.08 -1.45
C HIS A 305 18.66 18.35 -2.05
N LEU A 306 18.98 19.53 -1.52
CA LEU A 306 18.42 20.81 -1.97
C LEU A 306 18.61 21.09 -3.48
N THR A 307 19.68 20.60 -4.10
CA THR A 307 19.93 20.87 -5.52
C THR A 307 19.21 19.91 -6.45
N LEU A 308 19.04 18.64 -6.07
CA LEU A 308 18.16 17.74 -6.81
C LEU A 308 16.75 18.34 -6.99
N PHE A 309 16.24 19.01 -5.96
CA PHE A 309 14.93 19.65 -6.02
C PHE A 309 14.87 20.87 -6.94
N LYS A 310 15.99 21.53 -7.22
CA LYS A 310 16.04 22.74 -8.07
C LYS A 310 15.97 22.43 -9.57
N ASP A 311 16.49 21.28 -10.01
CA ASP A 311 16.67 21.00 -11.43
C ASP A 311 15.40 20.54 -12.17
N ASN A 312 14.25 20.47 -11.49
CA ASN A 312 12.94 20.21 -12.09
C ASN A 312 12.89 18.96 -13.01
N PHE A 313 13.81 18.01 -12.83
CA PHE A 313 14.07 16.98 -13.80
C PHE A 313 13.13 15.79 -13.59
N ILE A 314 11.90 15.93 -14.11
CA ILE A 314 11.12 14.76 -14.48
C ILE A 314 11.57 14.38 -15.88
N PRO A 315 12.15 13.19 -16.09
CA PRO A 315 12.62 12.76 -17.40
C PRO A 315 11.47 12.84 -18.43
N PRO A 316 11.74 13.28 -19.66
CA PRO A 316 10.71 13.47 -20.69
C PRO A 316 9.84 12.23 -20.91
N GLU A 317 10.41 11.03 -20.79
CA GLU A 317 9.72 9.75 -20.94
C GLU A 317 8.61 9.57 -19.88
N ILE A 318 8.86 10.04 -18.66
CA ILE A 318 7.88 10.07 -17.56
C ILE A 318 6.87 11.20 -17.80
N LYS A 319 7.30 12.40 -18.22
CA LYS A 319 6.40 13.53 -18.53
C LYS A 319 5.41 13.23 -19.67
N VAL A 320 5.83 12.47 -20.70
CA VAL A 320 4.96 12.09 -21.83
C VAL A 320 3.85 11.12 -21.40
N ASN A 321 4.09 10.35 -20.33
CA ASN A 321 3.17 9.34 -19.84
C ASN A 321 2.29 9.83 -18.67
N PHE A 322 2.71 10.87 -17.94
CA PHE A 322 2.02 11.36 -16.76
C PHE A 322 1.79 12.87 -16.82
N LYS A 323 0.51 13.27 -16.78
CA LYS A 323 0.10 14.67 -16.79
C LYS A 323 0.03 15.29 -15.39
N ASP A 324 0.16 14.49 -14.34
CA ASP A 324 -0.11 14.88 -12.95
C ASP A 324 1.00 14.32 -12.03
N SER A 325 1.71 15.21 -11.34
CA SER A 325 2.74 14.90 -10.35
C SER A 325 2.23 13.98 -9.24
N LEU A 326 0.96 14.13 -8.84
CA LEU A 326 0.34 13.32 -7.82
C LEU A 326 0.36 11.85 -8.22
N ALA A 327 -0.03 11.53 -9.46
CA ALA A 327 -0.05 10.16 -9.93
C ALA A 327 1.34 9.51 -9.95
N ILE A 328 2.38 10.27 -10.31
CA ILE A 328 3.78 9.79 -10.30
C ILE A 328 4.19 9.50 -8.86
N ASN A 329 4.07 10.50 -7.97
CA ASN A 329 4.45 10.37 -6.56
C ASN A 329 3.74 9.20 -5.90
N SER A 330 2.43 9.08 -6.10
CA SER A 330 1.62 7.98 -5.62
C SER A 330 2.18 6.60 -5.94
N ILE A 331 2.68 6.38 -7.16
CA ILE A 331 3.16 5.07 -7.61
C ILE A 331 4.55 4.78 -7.07
N LEU A 332 5.44 5.78 -7.13
CA LEU A 332 6.79 5.63 -6.63
C LEU A 332 6.78 5.46 -5.10
N LEU A 333 5.92 6.24 -4.43
CA LEU A 333 5.65 6.07 -3.01
C LEU A 333 5.22 4.63 -2.72
N HIS A 334 4.25 4.10 -3.45
CA HIS A 334 3.80 2.71 -3.25
C HIS A 334 4.91 1.67 -3.37
N TYR A 335 5.80 1.84 -4.35
CA TYR A 335 6.97 0.99 -4.52
C TYR A 335 7.89 1.03 -3.28
N LEU A 336 8.17 2.24 -2.80
CA LEU A 336 9.09 2.50 -1.70
C LEU A 336 8.52 2.09 -0.33
N VAL A 337 7.20 2.25 -0.14
CA VAL A 337 6.54 2.07 1.17
C VAL A 337 5.66 0.84 1.25
N THR A 338 5.99 -0.21 0.49
CA THR A 338 5.29 -1.49 0.63
C THR A 338 5.55 -2.04 2.04
N PRO A 339 4.53 -2.17 2.91
CA PRO A 339 4.73 -2.50 4.31
C PRO A 339 5.19 -3.94 4.50
N THR A 340 6.04 -4.20 5.49
CA THR A 340 6.38 -5.55 5.98
C THR A 340 5.17 -6.24 6.60
N PHE A 341 5.26 -7.55 6.81
CA PHE A 341 4.25 -8.29 7.57
C PHE A 341 3.98 -7.69 8.96
N GLN A 342 5.04 -7.34 9.69
CA GLN A 342 4.94 -6.74 11.02
C GLN A 342 4.20 -5.41 10.97
N LEU A 343 4.51 -4.55 9.99
CA LEU A 343 3.81 -3.27 9.82
C LEU A 343 2.34 -3.48 9.44
N ARG A 344 2.01 -4.49 8.62
CA ARG A 344 0.61 -4.83 8.30
C ARG A 344 -0.19 -5.30 9.50
N GLU A 345 0.41 -6.09 10.39
CA GLU A 345 -0.22 -6.46 11.67
C GLU A 345 -0.46 -5.22 12.54
N SER A 346 0.50 -4.28 12.60
CA SER A 346 0.35 -3.02 13.32
C SER A 346 -0.79 -2.16 12.73
N ILE A 347 -0.85 -2.03 11.40
CA ILE A 347 -1.95 -1.34 10.70
C ILE A 347 -3.30 -1.95 11.07
N ASN A 348 -3.42 -3.27 10.98
CA ASN A 348 -4.65 -3.99 11.30
C ASN A 348 -5.07 -3.79 12.76
N LYS A 349 -4.13 -3.88 13.70
CA LYS A 349 -4.37 -3.58 15.12
C LYS A 349 -4.92 -2.16 15.29
N ARG A 350 -4.34 -1.16 14.62
CA ARG A 350 -4.81 0.24 14.67
C ARG A 350 -6.18 0.43 14.04
N ILE A 351 -6.50 -0.27 12.95
CA ILE A 351 -7.85 -0.26 12.35
C ILE A 351 -8.88 -0.77 13.37
N LEU A 352 -8.58 -1.89 14.03
CA LEU A 352 -9.45 -2.47 15.05
C LEU A 352 -9.61 -1.54 16.27
N GLU A 353 -8.53 -0.93 16.75
CA GLU A 353 -8.57 0.03 17.84
C GLU A 353 -9.41 1.27 17.50
N THR A 354 -9.26 1.79 16.28
CA THR A 354 -9.90 3.03 15.81
C THR A 354 -11.38 2.83 15.54
N PHE A 355 -11.75 1.83 14.73
CA PHE A 355 -13.13 1.67 14.24
C PHE A 355 -13.92 0.57 14.97
N LYS A 356 -13.27 -0.18 15.86
CA LYS A 356 -13.82 -1.39 16.51
C LYS A 356 -14.30 -2.44 15.51
N LYS A 357 -13.68 -2.46 14.33
CA LYS A 357 -14.00 -3.33 13.19
C LYS A 357 -12.72 -3.86 12.56
N PRO A 358 -12.73 -5.04 11.93
CA PRO A 358 -11.56 -5.60 11.25
C PRO A 358 -11.36 -5.00 9.85
N PHE A 359 -11.94 -3.84 9.54
CA PHE A 359 -11.80 -3.16 8.26
C PHE A 359 -12.06 -1.66 8.42
N ILE A 360 -11.57 -0.87 7.48
CA ILE A 360 -11.81 0.57 7.41
C ILE A 360 -13.20 0.80 6.80
N PRO A 361 -14.18 1.35 7.55
CA PRO A 361 -15.49 1.67 7.01
C PRO A 361 -15.42 2.85 6.03
N PRO A 362 -16.49 3.15 5.27
CA PRO A 362 -16.56 4.39 4.53
C PRO A 362 -16.41 5.61 5.44
N CYS A 363 -15.31 6.35 5.27
CA CYS A 363 -14.90 7.44 6.14
C CYS A 363 -14.45 8.70 5.38
N ILE A 364 -14.45 9.83 6.10
CA ILE A 364 -13.70 11.04 5.76
C ILE A 364 -12.54 11.11 6.73
N SER A 365 -11.31 11.29 6.24
CA SER A 365 -10.15 11.55 7.09
C SER A 365 -9.89 13.04 7.22
N ILE A 366 -9.52 13.47 8.43
CA ILE A 366 -9.11 14.83 8.75
C ILE A 366 -7.73 14.77 9.38
N HIS A 367 -6.79 15.56 8.87
CA HIS A 367 -5.46 15.70 9.45
C HIS A 367 -5.21 17.14 9.90
N ILE A 368 -4.94 17.30 11.20
CA ILE A 368 -4.68 18.56 11.87
C ILE A 368 -3.25 18.50 12.38
N ARG A 369 -2.42 19.45 11.97
CA ARG A 369 -0.97 19.45 12.22
C ARG A 369 -0.60 20.75 12.90
N HIS A 370 -0.30 20.69 14.19
CA HIS A 370 0.12 21.87 14.95
C HIS A 370 1.58 21.79 15.40
N GLY A 371 1.97 20.74 16.16
CA GLY A 371 3.28 20.50 16.76
C GLY A 371 4.33 21.60 16.59
N ASP A 372 5.42 21.33 15.86
CA ASP A 372 6.44 22.28 15.38
C ASP A 372 6.00 23.07 14.12
N LYS A 373 4.84 22.75 13.55
CA LYS A 373 4.33 23.37 12.31
C LYS A 373 4.08 24.88 12.45
N TYR A 374 3.89 25.40 13.66
CA TYR A 374 3.76 26.85 13.89
C TYR A 374 4.98 27.65 13.41
N GLN A 375 6.14 27.01 13.23
CA GLN A 375 7.35 27.62 12.68
C GLN A 375 7.34 27.65 11.14
N GLU A 376 6.54 26.78 10.53
CA GLU A 376 6.51 26.54 9.08
C GLU A 376 5.31 27.23 8.39
N ASN A 377 4.15 27.26 9.05
CA ASN A 377 2.93 27.80 8.45
C ASN A 377 1.87 28.20 9.51
N ASP A 378 0.80 28.83 9.04
CA ASP A 378 -0.37 29.14 9.85
C ASP A 378 -1.00 27.87 10.46
N LEU A 379 -1.40 27.97 11.71
CA LEU A 379 -2.17 26.94 12.41
C LEU A 379 -3.67 27.13 12.13
N PHE A 380 -4.38 26.03 11.97
CA PHE A 380 -5.83 26.03 11.74
C PHE A 380 -6.51 25.26 12.86
N ASP A 381 -7.41 25.91 13.60
CA ASP A 381 -8.12 25.22 14.68
C ASP A 381 -9.07 24.15 14.13
N PHE A 382 -9.48 23.21 15.00
CA PHE A 382 -10.44 22.16 14.62
C PHE A 382 -11.73 22.72 14.02
N LYS A 383 -12.13 23.93 14.44
CA LYS A 383 -13.32 24.62 13.95
C LYS A 383 -13.28 24.86 12.44
N GLU A 384 -12.14 25.20 11.87
CA GLU A 384 -11.95 25.45 10.44
C GLU A 384 -12.14 24.15 9.65
N TYR A 385 -11.48 23.08 10.09
CA TYR A 385 -11.65 21.74 9.51
C TYR A 385 -13.10 21.26 9.60
N TYR A 386 -13.74 21.46 10.75
CA TYR A 386 -15.14 21.10 10.96
C TYR A 386 -16.09 21.89 10.05
N THR A 387 -15.83 23.18 9.86
CA THR A 387 -16.60 24.03 8.93
C THR A 387 -16.48 23.54 7.49
N VAL A 388 -15.27 23.16 7.07
CA VAL A 388 -15.04 22.56 5.74
C VAL A 388 -15.77 21.22 5.60
N LEU A 389 -15.73 20.37 6.61
CA LEU A 389 -16.45 19.10 6.65
C LEU A 389 -17.97 19.29 6.51
N GLU A 390 -18.55 20.20 7.28
CA GLU A 390 -19.98 20.51 7.23
C GLU A 390 -20.39 21.01 5.84
N ASN A 391 -19.62 21.96 5.28
CA ASN A 391 -19.89 22.51 3.96
C ASN A 391 -19.76 21.45 2.87
N PHE A 392 -18.72 20.61 2.94
CA PHE A 392 -18.54 19.49 2.03
C PHE A 392 -19.75 18.57 2.05
N TYR A 393 -20.21 18.16 3.23
CA TYR A 393 -21.34 17.24 3.34
C TYR A 393 -22.65 17.89 2.88
N LYS A 394 -22.92 19.15 3.23
CA LYS A 394 -24.10 19.91 2.78
C LYS A 394 -24.16 20.00 1.25
N GLN A 395 -23.04 20.34 0.61
CA GLN A 395 -22.94 20.45 -0.85
C GLN A 395 -23.11 19.09 -1.56
N ASN A 396 -22.72 18.01 -0.89
CA ASN A 396 -22.69 16.66 -1.47
C ASN A 396 -23.81 15.74 -0.94
N PHE A 397 -24.79 16.29 -0.22
CA PHE A 397 -25.82 15.51 0.46
C PHE A 397 -26.61 14.59 -0.48
N ASN A 398 -26.76 14.96 -1.75
CA ASN A 398 -27.48 14.17 -2.76
C ASN A 398 -26.63 13.05 -3.41
N ASN A 399 -25.33 12.99 -3.12
CA ASN A 399 -24.46 11.97 -3.68
C ASN A 399 -24.56 10.67 -2.86
N LYS A 400 -25.14 9.63 -3.46
CA LYS A 400 -25.35 8.31 -2.84
C LYS A 400 -24.07 7.65 -2.32
N GLU A 401 -22.90 7.95 -2.89
CA GLU A 401 -21.64 7.40 -2.38
C GLU A 401 -21.22 8.09 -1.08
N TYR A 402 -21.39 9.41 -0.98
CA TYR A 402 -21.07 10.17 0.22
C TYR A 402 -22.10 10.00 1.35
N GLN A 403 -23.37 9.73 1.03
CA GLN A 403 -24.41 9.41 2.03
C GLN A 403 -24.10 8.15 2.86
N LYS A 404 -23.30 7.23 2.32
CA LYS A 404 -22.87 6.00 3.01
C LYS A 404 -21.77 6.24 4.05
N ILE A 405 -21.12 7.40 4.00
CA ILE A 405 -20.08 7.77 4.95
C ILE A 405 -20.75 8.15 6.27
N LYS A 406 -20.35 7.48 7.34
CA LYS A 406 -20.79 7.75 8.71
C LYS A 406 -19.63 7.92 9.67
N ASP A 407 -18.41 7.61 9.24
CA ASP A 407 -17.23 7.64 10.06
C ASP A 407 -16.34 8.83 9.65
N ILE A 408 -15.85 9.58 10.65
CA ILE A 408 -14.82 10.60 10.47
C ILE A 408 -13.60 10.11 11.22
N PHE A 409 -12.47 9.96 10.53
CA PHE A 409 -11.20 9.59 11.14
C PHE A 409 -10.34 10.84 11.33
N ILE A 410 -9.93 11.15 12.55
CA ILE A 410 -9.11 12.33 12.84
C ILE A 410 -7.72 11.89 13.27
N LEU A 411 -6.72 12.46 12.60
CA LEU A 411 -5.31 12.39 12.93
C LEU A 411 -4.85 13.78 13.40
N THR A 412 -4.29 13.85 14.60
CA THR A 412 -3.69 15.07 15.15
C THR A 412 -2.49 14.74 16.02
N ASP A 413 -1.52 15.64 16.08
CA ASP A 413 -0.40 15.61 17.01
C ASP A 413 -0.61 16.47 18.26
N ASP A 414 -1.77 17.10 18.40
CA ASP A 414 -2.08 18.09 19.45
C ASP A 414 -3.23 17.65 20.37
N GLU A 415 -2.94 17.54 21.67
CA GLU A 415 -3.91 17.20 22.72
C GLU A 415 -5.01 18.26 22.88
N SER A 416 -4.71 19.53 22.62
CA SER A 416 -5.70 20.60 22.66
C SER A 416 -6.78 20.39 21.59
N VAL A 417 -6.40 19.91 20.42
CA VAL A 417 -7.31 19.55 19.32
C VAL A 417 -8.18 18.35 19.73
N ILE A 418 -7.60 17.34 20.40
CA ILE A 418 -8.38 16.21 20.96
C ILE A 418 -9.46 16.71 21.93
N ASN A 419 -9.13 17.65 22.82
CA ASN A 419 -10.09 18.24 23.75
C ASN A 419 -11.22 18.98 23.01
N GLN A 420 -10.90 19.74 21.96
CA GLN A 420 -11.91 20.39 21.11
C GLN A 420 -12.84 19.39 20.42
N ILE A 421 -12.30 18.28 19.92
CA ILE A 421 -13.06 17.18 19.31
C ILE A 421 -14.00 16.55 20.34
N GLN A 422 -13.51 16.22 21.54
CA GLN A 422 -14.32 15.63 22.61
C GLN A 422 -15.48 16.54 23.02
N PHE A 423 -15.20 17.84 23.18
CA PHE A 423 -16.23 18.84 23.44
C PHE A 423 -17.28 18.86 22.33
N LYS A 424 -16.86 18.85 21.06
CA LYS A 424 -17.78 18.85 19.92
C LYS A 424 -18.61 17.57 19.84
N ILE A 425 -18.03 16.40 20.12
CA ILE A 425 -18.76 15.13 20.19
C ILE A 425 -19.85 15.20 21.27
N LYS A 426 -19.53 15.74 22.46
CA LYS A 426 -20.51 15.95 23.52
C LYS A 426 -21.65 16.88 23.07
N TYR A 427 -21.30 18.01 22.46
CA TYR A 427 -22.28 18.95 21.89
C TYR A 427 -23.23 18.27 20.87
N LEU A 428 -22.70 17.44 19.96
CA LEU A 428 -23.50 16.75 18.95
C LEU A 428 -24.45 15.70 19.56
N LYS A 429 -24.05 15.05 20.66
CA LYS A 429 -24.94 14.16 21.42
C LYS A 429 -26.10 14.93 22.05
N ASP A 430 -25.84 16.14 22.56
CA ASP A 430 -26.84 17.01 23.15
C ASP A 430 -27.73 17.71 22.11
N ASN A 431 -27.35 17.67 20.82
CA ASN A 431 -28.02 18.35 19.70
C ASN A 431 -28.27 17.41 18.51
N PRO A 432 -29.13 16.39 18.64
CA PRO A 432 -29.36 15.36 17.61
C PRO A 432 -29.92 15.90 16.28
N GLN A 433 -30.45 17.12 16.27
CA GLN A 433 -30.90 17.82 15.06
C GLN A 433 -29.75 18.31 14.16
N ASP A 434 -28.53 18.40 14.70
CA ASP A 434 -27.35 18.73 13.90
C ASP A 434 -27.08 17.61 12.89
N ILE A 435 -26.86 17.97 11.62
CA ILE A 435 -26.61 17.00 10.54
C ILE A 435 -25.38 16.13 10.83
N MET A 436 -24.42 16.66 11.58
CA MET A 436 -23.20 15.96 11.99
C MET A 436 -23.42 15.01 13.18
N ALA A 437 -24.57 15.07 13.87
CA ALA A 437 -24.88 14.16 14.99
C ALA A 437 -25.00 12.69 14.56
N ASN A 438 -25.20 12.44 13.26
CA ASN A 438 -25.25 11.09 12.69
C ASN A 438 -23.86 10.51 12.35
N PHE A 439 -22.77 11.22 12.65
CA PHE A 439 -21.41 10.77 12.36
C PHE A 439 -20.70 10.30 13.62
N THR A 440 -19.88 9.26 13.45
CA THR A 440 -18.95 8.76 14.46
C THR A 440 -17.59 9.39 14.24
N PHE A 441 -17.10 10.12 15.23
CA PHE A 441 -15.74 10.66 15.24
C PHE A 441 -14.79 9.62 15.86
N ASN A 442 -13.88 9.11 15.07
CA ASN A 442 -12.88 8.12 15.43
C ASN A 442 -11.50 8.81 15.45
N TYR A 443 -10.78 8.72 16.55
CA TYR A 443 -9.42 9.21 16.71
C TYR A 443 -8.68 8.32 17.69
N LEU A 444 -7.36 8.27 17.59
CA LEU A 444 -6.52 7.58 18.56
C LEU A 444 -6.09 8.56 19.63
N ASP A 445 -6.50 8.29 20.88
CA ASP A 445 -6.10 9.08 22.05
C ASP A 445 -4.69 8.68 22.47
N ILE A 446 -3.71 9.12 21.69
CA ILE A 446 -2.28 8.97 21.99
C ILE A 446 -1.85 10.30 22.61
N LYS A 447 -1.55 10.29 23.90
CA LYS A 447 -0.95 11.46 24.57
C LYS A 447 0.37 11.80 23.87
N ARG A 448 0.48 13.02 23.37
CA ARG A 448 1.66 13.57 22.68
C ARG A 448 2.01 14.90 23.33
N ASN A 449 3.30 15.18 23.49
CA ASN A 449 3.73 16.48 23.97
C ASN A 449 3.55 17.54 22.86
N MET A 450 3.16 18.75 23.25
CA MET A 450 2.89 19.88 22.35
C MET A 450 4.10 20.26 21.47
N TYR A 451 5.32 19.98 21.92
CA TYR A 451 6.56 20.27 21.19
C TYR A 451 6.91 19.26 20.09
N GLY A 452 6.01 18.31 19.81
CA GLY A 452 6.16 17.33 18.76
C GLY A 452 7.05 16.14 19.14
N TRP A 453 7.04 15.16 18.25
CA TRP A 453 7.59 13.81 18.46
C TRP A 453 9.08 13.74 18.78
N HIS A 454 9.86 14.76 18.38
CA HIS A 454 11.30 14.80 18.64
C HIS A 454 11.64 14.94 20.13
N GLN A 455 10.78 15.55 20.93
CA GLN A 455 10.99 15.61 22.38
C GLN A 455 10.48 14.35 23.08
N ASP A 456 9.44 13.69 22.55
CA ASP A 456 8.93 12.43 23.11
C ASP A 456 9.91 11.26 22.91
N SER A 457 10.72 11.26 21.83
CA SER A 457 11.79 10.27 21.64
C SER A 457 12.96 10.42 22.62
N ASP A 458 13.22 11.64 23.09
CA ASP A 458 14.28 11.92 24.06
C ASP A 458 13.84 11.68 25.52
N LEU A 459 12.51 11.65 25.78
CA LEU A 459 11.95 11.60 27.13
C LEU A 459 11.45 10.23 27.57
N ASP A 460 11.24 9.26 26.66
CA ASP A 460 10.65 7.96 26.98
C ASP A 460 11.57 6.81 26.52
N ILE A 461 12.69 6.63 27.25
CA ILE A 461 13.75 5.62 27.01
C ILE A 461 13.19 4.18 26.93
N ASP A 462 12.01 3.94 27.53
CA ASP A 462 11.41 2.62 27.65
C ASP A 462 10.47 2.22 26.49
N LYS A 463 10.13 3.14 25.57
CA LYS A 463 9.33 2.78 24.38
C LYS A 463 10.24 2.41 23.21
N PRO A 464 10.06 1.23 22.59
CA PRO A 464 10.84 0.86 21.43
C PRO A 464 10.58 1.85 20.29
N ILE A 465 11.63 2.52 19.81
CA ILE A 465 11.60 3.53 18.74
C ILE A 465 10.83 3.04 17.49
N ASN A 466 10.82 1.73 17.24
CA ASN A 466 10.09 1.07 16.16
C ASN A 466 8.57 1.29 16.19
N ASP A 467 7.98 1.54 17.36
CA ASP A 467 6.53 1.77 17.47
C ASP A 467 6.13 3.09 16.80
N TYR A 468 6.97 4.13 16.85
CA TYR A 468 6.62 5.47 16.34
C TYR A 468 6.40 5.50 14.83
N GLY A 469 7.36 4.99 14.05
CA GLY A 469 7.22 4.91 12.59
C GLY A 469 6.04 4.03 12.18
N SER A 470 5.82 2.94 12.91
CA SER A 470 4.69 2.05 12.65
C SER A 470 3.34 2.74 12.88
N ILE A 471 3.21 3.53 13.96
CA ILE A 471 1.99 4.27 14.31
C ILE A 471 1.72 5.36 13.28
N LEU A 472 2.71 6.21 13.00
CA LEU A 472 2.55 7.32 12.06
C LEU A 472 2.17 6.81 10.66
N TYR A 473 2.83 5.75 10.19
CA TYR A 473 2.47 5.13 8.92
C TYR A 473 1.09 4.48 8.97
N ALA A 474 0.74 3.77 10.05
CA ALA A 474 -0.58 3.14 10.17
C ALA A 474 -1.71 4.17 10.15
N GLU A 475 -1.58 5.28 10.88
CA GLU A 475 -2.55 6.37 10.86
C GLU A 475 -2.67 7.01 9.47
N SER A 476 -1.54 7.27 8.80
CA SER A 476 -1.50 7.78 7.43
C SER A 476 -2.14 6.80 6.43
N HIS A 477 -1.88 5.50 6.60
CA HIS A 477 -2.47 4.44 5.80
C HIS A 477 -3.99 4.40 5.98
N ILE A 478 -4.47 4.44 7.23
CA ILE A 478 -5.91 4.48 7.52
C ILE A 478 -6.55 5.71 6.87
N ALA A 479 -5.97 6.89 7.08
CA ALA A 479 -6.47 8.13 6.51
C ALA A 479 -6.52 8.09 4.97
N SER A 480 -5.52 7.47 4.32
CA SER A 480 -5.46 7.35 2.86
C SER A 480 -6.48 6.38 2.27
N ASN A 481 -7.04 5.48 3.08
CA ASN A 481 -8.09 4.56 2.65
C ASN A 481 -9.51 5.16 2.80
N CYS A 482 -9.67 6.28 3.50
CA CYS A 482 -10.92 7.03 3.50
C CYS A 482 -11.26 7.60 2.11
N GLN A 483 -12.55 7.83 1.85
CA GLN A 483 -13.06 8.29 0.55
C GLN A 483 -12.72 9.75 0.28
N VAL A 484 -12.58 10.56 1.33
CA VAL A 484 -12.25 11.98 1.26
C VAL A 484 -11.22 12.30 2.34
N PHE A 485 -10.25 13.13 2.00
CA PHE A 485 -9.28 13.70 2.93
C PHE A 485 -9.50 15.21 3.10
N ILE A 486 -9.43 15.72 4.32
CA ILE A 486 -9.42 17.15 4.63
C ILE A 486 -8.15 17.43 5.42
N GLY A 487 -7.31 18.35 4.96
CA GLY A 487 -5.99 18.56 5.53
C GLY A 487 -5.34 19.85 5.05
N THR A 488 -4.05 19.96 5.32
CA THR A 488 -3.18 20.99 4.75
C THR A 488 -2.18 20.33 3.81
N MET A 489 -2.00 20.90 2.62
CA MET A 489 -0.98 20.43 1.67
C MET A 489 0.40 21.00 1.97
N SER A 490 0.54 22.00 2.86
CA SER A 490 1.85 22.37 3.40
C SER A 490 2.44 21.30 4.32
N SER A 491 1.62 20.40 4.86
CA SER A 491 2.09 19.26 5.66
C SER A 491 2.57 18.10 4.79
N ASN A 492 3.80 17.62 5.03
CA ASN A 492 4.32 16.39 4.40
C ASN A 492 3.40 15.17 4.65
N ILE A 493 2.82 15.06 5.85
CA ILE A 493 1.85 14.00 6.19
C ILE A 493 0.57 14.13 5.36
N GLY A 494 0.05 15.36 5.21
CA GLY A 494 -1.12 15.61 4.38
C GLY A 494 -0.92 15.22 2.91
N ARG A 495 0.25 15.53 2.36
CA ARG A 495 0.62 15.09 0.99
C ARG A 495 0.79 13.58 0.89
N LEU A 496 1.46 12.93 1.86
CA LEU A 496 1.59 11.48 1.92
C LEU A 496 0.22 10.79 1.85
N ILE A 497 -0.75 11.25 2.65
CA ILE A 497 -2.10 10.69 2.70
C ILE A 497 -2.77 10.78 1.32
N VAL A 498 -2.70 11.95 0.67
CA VAL A 498 -3.31 12.15 -0.66
C VAL A 498 -2.61 11.31 -1.73
N GLU A 499 -1.28 11.19 -1.67
CA GLU A 499 -0.50 10.35 -2.58
C GLU A 499 -0.87 8.87 -2.44
N MET A 500 -0.97 8.34 -1.22
CA MET A 500 -1.43 6.97 -0.98
C MET A 500 -2.89 6.78 -1.43
N GLN A 501 -3.76 7.75 -1.14
CA GLN A 501 -5.18 7.72 -1.50
C GLN A 501 -5.39 7.72 -3.01
N SER A 502 -4.57 8.46 -3.76
CA SER A 502 -4.68 8.60 -5.20
C SER A 502 -4.66 7.24 -5.92
N LEU A 503 -3.83 6.28 -5.47
CA LEU A 503 -3.80 4.91 -5.99
C LEU A 503 -5.06 4.11 -5.70
N ASN A 504 -5.67 4.30 -4.53
CA ASN A 504 -6.86 3.58 -4.14
C ASN A 504 -8.09 4.02 -4.95
N TYR A 505 -8.10 5.28 -5.38
CA TYR A 505 -9.28 5.92 -6.00
C TYR A 505 -9.05 6.43 -7.43
N HIS A 506 -7.93 6.07 -8.08
CA HIS A 506 -7.57 6.55 -9.43
C HIS A 506 -8.72 6.40 -10.45
N ASN A 507 -9.50 5.31 -10.36
CA ASN A 507 -10.58 5.03 -11.29
C ASN A 507 -11.92 5.74 -10.98
N ARG A 508 -12.05 6.44 -9.84
CA ARG A 508 -13.27 7.15 -9.44
C ARG A 508 -13.22 8.63 -9.81
N LYS A 509 -13.14 8.92 -11.12
CA LYS A 509 -12.95 10.28 -11.69
C LYS A 509 -14.00 11.33 -11.26
N LYS A 510 -15.14 10.91 -10.68
CA LYS A 510 -16.27 11.79 -10.33
C LYS A 510 -16.31 12.22 -8.86
N LEU A 511 -15.44 11.68 -8.00
CA LEU A 511 -15.42 12.01 -6.58
C LEU A 511 -14.30 12.99 -6.26
N LYS A 512 -14.63 14.06 -5.54
CA LYS A 512 -13.63 14.90 -4.89
C LYS A 512 -12.92 14.05 -3.83
N LYS A 513 -11.60 13.90 -3.95
CA LYS A 513 -10.79 13.00 -3.13
C LYS A 513 -10.18 13.72 -1.92
N PHE A 514 -9.81 14.99 -2.09
CA PHE A 514 -9.24 15.77 -0.99
C PHE A 514 -9.66 17.25 -1.02
N ILE A 515 -9.54 17.90 0.13
CA ILE A 515 -9.76 19.33 0.35
C ILE A 515 -8.60 19.85 1.19
N SER A 516 -7.88 20.85 0.66
CA SER A 516 -6.82 21.54 1.38
C SER A 516 -7.33 22.84 1.98
N LEU A 517 -6.88 23.19 3.18
CA LEU A 517 -7.18 24.46 3.83
C LEU A 517 -6.22 25.59 3.43
N ASP A 518 -5.03 25.24 2.91
CA ASP A 518 -3.96 26.20 2.63
C ASP A 518 -3.60 26.28 1.14
N ILE A 519 -2.69 25.42 0.67
CA ILE A 519 -2.17 25.39 -0.69
C ILE A 519 -2.77 24.22 -1.46
N ASN A 520 -2.76 24.30 -2.78
CA ASN A 520 -3.10 23.17 -3.63
C ASN A 520 -1.99 22.11 -3.61
N TYR A 521 -2.34 20.87 -4.00
CA TYR A 521 -1.30 19.88 -4.26
C TYR A 521 -0.40 20.38 -5.40
N PRO A 522 0.94 20.33 -5.27
CA PRO A 522 1.84 20.89 -6.26
C PRO A 522 1.73 20.18 -7.61
N GLU A 523 1.42 20.92 -8.68
CA GLU A 523 1.25 20.35 -10.03
C GLU A 523 2.56 19.82 -10.63
N LYS A 524 3.70 20.36 -10.17
CA LYS A 524 5.03 19.92 -10.58
C LYS A 524 5.70 19.20 -9.41
N LEU A 525 6.44 18.14 -9.73
CA LEU A 525 7.23 17.40 -8.73
C LEU A 525 8.25 18.28 -8.01
N SER A 526 8.82 19.27 -8.70
CA SER A 526 9.75 20.25 -8.14
C SER A 526 9.14 21.15 -7.07
N ASP A 527 7.82 21.35 -7.15
CA ASP A 527 7.12 22.30 -6.31
C ASP A 527 6.66 21.61 -5.02
N VAL A 528 6.88 20.29 -4.89
CA VAL A 528 6.67 19.53 -3.65
C VAL A 528 7.66 20.04 -2.62
N PRO A 529 7.20 20.76 -1.58
CA PRO A 529 8.10 21.43 -0.65
C PRO A 529 8.61 20.40 0.35
N VAL A 530 9.68 19.69 -0.01
CA VAL A 530 10.29 18.69 0.88
C VAL A 530 11.26 19.35 1.86
N LEU A 531 11.90 20.47 1.47
CA LEU A 531 13.02 21.08 2.22
C LEU A 531 13.01 22.62 2.24
N LYS A 532 11.89 23.29 2.01
CA LYS A 532 11.85 24.77 1.85
C LYS A 532 12.38 25.56 3.06
N GLU A 533 12.58 24.96 4.22
CA GLU A 533 12.75 25.69 5.49
C GLU A 533 14.11 25.57 6.18
N PHE A 534 15.02 24.69 5.75
CA PHE A 534 16.36 24.67 6.38
C PHE A 534 17.29 25.77 5.87
N SER A 535 16.95 26.46 4.78
CA SER A 535 17.82 27.49 4.19
C SER A 535 17.53 28.93 4.63
N SER A 536 16.51 29.16 5.48
CA SER A 536 16.05 30.54 5.77
C SER A 536 16.29 31.05 7.19
N ASN A 537 16.83 30.29 8.14
CA ASN A 537 17.27 30.86 9.43
C ASN A 537 18.25 29.94 10.17
N LYS A 538 19.55 30.25 10.07
CA LYS A 538 20.51 30.22 11.18
C LYS A 538 21.70 31.13 10.86
#